data_AF-A0A4Q3UGL7-F1
#
_entry.id   AF-A0A4Q3UGL7-F1
#
_cell.length_a   1.000
_cell.length_b   1.000
_cell.length_c   1.000
_cell.angle_alpha   90.00
_cell.angle_beta   90.00
_cell.angle_gamma   90.00
#
_symmetry.space_group_name_H-M   'P 1'
#
loop_
_entity.id
_entity.type
_entity.pdbx_description
1 polymer ?
#
loop_
_entity_poly.entity_id
_entity_poly.type
_entity_poly.pdbx_seq_one_letter_code
_entity_poly.pdbx_strand_id
1 'polypeptide(L)'
;MSAKKYPKWLPPVAFVGFLALALLLSNQPAPAPQGGTMITSDAEYDAAKRKMEDLSLPILQAHQTGKTLSADELKKLREAGEIVDKMILYSPVLTGLHFLSGKIHHILGEDTIAQDRFKQCTLVSANEITQHPDQKAPIEQTVAECNYQLSEIQLLRRQINEALASADAAAKAFPNSSEYLTARASALNELRRTEEAKKDLAQALKLDPSNSRARGLLRLLSRP
;
A
#
# COMPACT_ATOMS: atom_id res chain seq x y z
N MET A 1 14.38 -13.46 64.85
CA MET A 1 13.15 -12.84 64.31
C MET A 1 13.20 -12.94 62.80
N SER A 2 12.16 -13.54 62.22
CA SER A 2 12.15 -14.18 60.90
C SER A 2 11.94 -13.19 59.76
N ALA A 3 12.73 -13.34 58.69
CA ALA A 3 12.59 -12.62 57.43
C ALA A 3 11.30 -13.03 56.71
N LYS A 4 10.47 -12.06 56.28
CA LYS A 4 9.33 -12.33 55.40
C LYS A 4 9.85 -12.72 54.01
N LYS A 5 9.64 -13.99 53.66
CA LYS A 5 9.94 -14.61 52.36
C LYS A 5 8.98 -14.05 51.29
N TYR A 6 9.53 -13.55 50.19
CA TYR A 6 8.76 -13.28 48.97
C TYR A 6 8.49 -14.61 48.22
N PRO A 7 7.29 -14.82 47.66
CA PRO A 7 6.94 -16.06 46.97
C PRO A 7 7.57 -16.13 45.56
N LYS A 8 8.07 -17.31 45.18
CA LYS A 8 8.78 -17.61 43.93
C LYS A 8 7.88 -17.87 42.69
N TRP A 9 6.62 -17.45 42.70
CA TRP A 9 5.69 -17.66 41.57
C TRP A 9 4.86 -16.39 41.32
N LEU A 10 5.36 -15.52 40.44
CA LEU A 10 4.56 -14.54 39.70
C LEU A 10 5.08 -14.56 38.26
N PRO A 11 4.32 -15.08 37.28
CA PRO A 11 4.74 -15.05 35.89
C PRO A 11 4.54 -13.64 35.27
N PRO A 12 5.27 -13.33 34.18
CA PRO A 12 5.35 -12.00 33.57
C PRO A 12 4.12 -11.69 32.72
N VAL A 13 2.95 -11.56 33.34
CA VAL A 13 1.68 -11.33 32.60
C VAL A 13 1.53 -9.86 32.17
N ALA A 14 2.34 -8.93 32.70
CA ALA A 14 2.24 -7.52 32.37
C ALA A 14 2.88 -7.13 31.02
N PHE A 15 3.71 -7.98 30.39
CA PHE A 15 4.46 -7.61 29.17
C PHE A 15 3.81 -8.09 27.86
N VAL A 16 2.97 -9.14 27.91
CA VAL A 16 2.27 -9.67 26.72
C VAL A 16 1.11 -8.75 26.31
N GLY A 17 0.48 -8.07 27.27
CA GLY A 17 -0.64 -7.16 27.00
C GLY A 17 -0.26 -5.95 26.13
N PHE A 18 0.95 -5.42 26.28
CA PHE A 18 1.39 -4.25 25.51
C PHE A 18 1.72 -4.59 24.05
N LEU A 19 2.31 -5.77 23.80
CA LEU A 19 2.61 -6.23 22.44
C LEU A 19 1.34 -6.65 21.69
N ALA A 20 0.40 -7.31 22.38
CA ALA A 20 -0.90 -7.67 21.81
C ALA A 20 -1.76 -6.44 21.48
N LEU A 21 -1.74 -5.40 22.31
CA LEU A 21 -2.45 -4.15 22.06
C LEU A 21 -1.84 -3.37 20.88
N ALA A 22 -0.51 -3.37 20.73
CA ALA A 22 0.16 -2.76 19.59
C ALA A 22 -0.14 -3.50 18.25
N LEU A 23 -0.23 -4.83 18.28
CA LEU A 23 -0.64 -5.65 17.12
C LEU A 23 -2.13 -5.49 16.78
N LEU A 24 -2.99 -5.26 17.78
CA LEU A 24 -4.41 -4.95 17.58
C LEU A 24 -4.64 -3.54 17.00
N LEU A 25 -3.72 -2.61 17.23
CA LEU A 25 -3.78 -1.24 16.70
C LEU A 25 -3.14 -1.10 15.31
N SER A 26 -2.15 -1.94 14.98
CA SER A 26 -1.54 -1.95 13.63
C SER A 26 -2.38 -2.70 12.59
N ASN A 27 -3.37 -3.48 13.03
CA ASN A 27 -4.22 -4.33 12.19
C ASN A 27 -5.71 -3.97 12.27
N GLN A 28 -6.04 -2.72 12.65
CA GLN A 28 -7.42 -2.24 12.56
C GLN A 28 -7.84 -2.22 11.08
N PRO A 29 -8.97 -2.83 10.70
CA PRO A 29 -9.52 -2.65 9.36
C PRO A 29 -9.82 -1.15 9.16
N ALA A 30 -9.60 -0.65 7.94
CA ALA A 30 -9.91 0.73 7.60
C ALA A 30 -11.37 1.07 8.01
N PRO A 31 -11.67 2.33 8.38
CA PRO A 31 -12.95 2.73 8.93
C PRO A 31 -14.12 2.28 8.05
N ALA A 32 -15.22 1.84 8.68
CA ALA A 32 -16.42 1.41 7.97
C ALA A 32 -16.99 2.58 7.14
N PRO A 33 -17.47 2.31 5.90
CA PRO A 33 -18.05 3.34 5.04
C PRO A 33 -19.26 3.99 5.71
N GLN A 34 -19.35 5.31 5.64
CA GLN A 34 -20.43 6.08 6.27
C GLN A 34 -21.67 6.07 5.39
N GLY A 35 -22.72 5.34 5.79
CA GLY A 35 -24.06 5.44 5.21
C GLY A 35 -24.29 4.69 3.89
N GLY A 36 -25.41 3.98 3.82
CA GLY A 36 -25.86 3.22 2.65
C GLY A 36 -26.10 1.74 2.96
N THR A 37 -26.92 1.09 2.13
CA THR A 37 -27.16 -0.35 2.21
C THR A 37 -25.88 -1.12 1.92
N MET A 38 -25.61 -2.12 2.76
CA MET A 38 -24.53 -3.08 2.55
C MET A 38 -24.82 -3.95 1.34
N ILE A 39 -23.77 -4.40 0.64
CA ILE A 39 -23.91 -5.44 -0.39
C ILE A 39 -24.16 -6.76 0.34
N THR A 40 -25.25 -7.45 -0.03
CA THR A 40 -25.73 -8.66 0.63
C THR A 40 -25.91 -9.85 -0.31
N SER A 41 -25.70 -9.66 -1.61
CA SER A 41 -25.82 -10.71 -2.62
C SER A 41 -24.85 -10.51 -3.79
N ASP A 42 -24.58 -11.59 -4.53
CA ASP A 42 -23.73 -11.55 -5.72
C ASP A 42 -24.31 -10.64 -6.81
N ALA A 43 -25.63 -10.58 -6.95
CA ALA A 43 -26.29 -9.69 -7.93
C ALA A 43 -26.06 -8.20 -7.59
N GLU A 44 -26.11 -7.85 -6.30
CA GLU A 44 -25.75 -6.50 -5.83
C GLU A 44 -24.26 -6.22 -6.02
N TYR A 45 -23.40 -7.21 -5.78
CA TYR A 45 -21.96 -7.11 -6.01
C TYR A 45 -21.62 -6.85 -7.48
N ASP A 46 -22.25 -7.57 -8.41
CA ASP A 46 -22.06 -7.37 -9.86
C ASP A 46 -22.56 -6.01 -10.33
N ALA A 47 -23.68 -5.53 -9.78
CA ALA A 47 -24.18 -4.19 -10.05
C ALA A 47 -23.23 -3.11 -9.50
N ALA A 48 -22.72 -3.29 -8.29
CA ALA A 48 -21.73 -2.42 -7.66
C ALA A 48 -20.44 -2.36 -8.48
N LYS A 49 -19.94 -3.51 -8.93
CA LYS A 49 -18.74 -3.63 -9.77
C LYS A 49 -18.89 -2.82 -11.07
N ARG A 50 -19.99 -3.01 -11.81
CA ARG A 50 -20.27 -2.25 -13.04
C ARG A 50 -20.30 -0.74 -12.79
N LYS A 51 -21.04 -0.32 -11.77
CA LYS A 51 -21.15 1.10 -11.41
C LYS A 51 -19.80 1.69 -11.02
N MET A 52 -19.01 0.96 -10.24
CA MET A 52 -17.66 1.35 -9.85
C MET A 52 -16.74 1.51 -11.07
N GLU A 53 -16.79 0.58 -12.02
CA GLU A 53 -15.99 0.61 -13.24
C GLU A 53 -16.35 1.83 -14.10
N ASP A 54 -17.65 2.09 -14.31
CA ASP A 54 -18.15 3.24 -15.06
C ASP A 54 -17.72 4.58 -14.45
N LEU A 55 -17.70 4.67 -13.12
CA LEU A 55 -17.31 5.88 -12.41
C LEU A 55 -15.79 6.09 -12.40
N SER A 56 -15.00 5.03 -12.27
CA SER A 56 -13.56 5.14 -11.95
C SER A 56 -12.65 4.95 -13.14
N LEU A 57 -12.92 4.02 -14.07
CA LEU A 57 -11.95 3.64 -15.10
C LEU A 57 -11.51 4.81 -16.01
N PRO A 58 -12.43 5.64 -16.56
CA PRO A 58 -12.02 6.77 -17.40
C PRO A 58 -11.16 7.78 -16.63
N ILE A 59 -11.46 7.96 -15.35
CA ILE A 59 -10.78 8.92 -14.47
C ILE A 59 -9.38 8.42 -14.13
N LEU A 60 -9.25 7.14 -13.75
CA LEU A 60 -7.97 6.53 -13.43
C LEU A 60 -7.04 6.50 -14.64
N GLN A 61 -7.57 6.19 -15.83
CA GLN A 61 -6.80 6.24 -17.09
C GLN A 61 -6.33 7.66 -17.41
N ALA A 62 -7.21 8.65 -17.31
CA ALA A 62 -6.85 10.04 -17.56
C ALA A 62 -5.79 10.53 -16.55
N HIS A 63 -5.93 10.19 -15.28
CA HIS A 63 -4.98 10.55 -14.23
C HIS A 63 -3.58 9.97 -14.48
N GLN A 64 -3.49 8.72 -14.97
CA GLN A 64 -2.22 8.08 -15.32
C GLN A 64 -1.43 8.85 -16.40
N THR A 65 -2.10 9.62 -17.25
CA THR A 65 -1.45 10.46 -18.27
C THR A 65 -0.94 11.81 -17.72
N GLY A 66 -1.10 12.07 -16.42
CA GLY A 66 -0.73 13.34 -15.77
C GLY A 66 -1.84 14.39 -15.82
N LYS A 67 -3.05 14.04 -16.26
CA LYS A 67 -4.20 14.96 -16.25
C LYS A 67 -4.58 15.34 -14.82
N THR A 68 -4.71 16.63 -14.55
CA THR A 68 -5.34 17.14 -13.33
C THR A 68 -6.85 16.87 -13.36
N LEU A 69 -7.38 16.28 -12.30
CA LEU A 69 -8.79 15.92 -12.21
C LEU A 69 -9.65 17.12 -11.83
N SER A 70 -10.82 17.23 -12.46
CA SER A 70 -11.85 18.22 -12.13
C SER A 70 -12.59 17.86 -10.83
N ALA A 71 -13.28 18.83 -10.24
CA ALA A 71 -14.09 18.60 -9.04
C ALA A 71 -15.18 17.52 -9.24
N ASP A 72 -15.79 17.48 -10.42
CA ASP A 72 -16.80 16.46 -10.77
C ASP A 72 -16.18 15.07 -10.91
N GLU A 73 -14.98 14.97 -11.49
CA GLU A 73 -14.24 13.71 -11.55
C GLU A 73 -13.86 13.23 -10.14
N LEU A 74 -13.37 14.11 -9.27
CA LEU A 74 -13.07 13.77 -7.88
C LEU A 74 -14.32 13.30 -7.12
N LYS A 75 -15.49 13.92 -7.38
CA LYS A 75 -16.76 13.48 -6.79
C LYS A 75 -17.14 12.07 -7.24
N LYS A 76 -17.05 11.77 -8.55
CA LYS A 76 -17.31 10.43 -9.09
C LYS A 76 -16.31 9.40 -8.54
N LEU A 77 -15.05 9.78 -8.41
CA LEU A 77 -14.00 8.92 -7.89
C LEU A 77 -14.22 8.60 -6.40
N ARG A 78 -14.70 9.56 -5.61
CA ARG A 78 -15.12 9.33 -4.21
C ARG A 78 -16.29 8.36 -4.13
N GLU A 79 -17.31 8.54 -4.96
CA GLU A 79 -18.43 7.58 -5.03
C GLU A 79 -17.96 6.17 -5.40
N ALA A 80 -17.02 6.05 -6.35
CA ALA A 80 -16.42 4.76 -6.68
C ALA A 80 -15.67 4.16 -5.48
N GLY A 81 -14.90 4.96 -4.73
CA GLY A 81 -14.20 4.51 -3.52
C GLY A 81 -15.13 3.92 -2.46
N GLU A 82 -16.24 4.61 -2.17
CA GLU A 82 -17.26 4.13 -1.24
C GLU A 82 -17.89 2.80 -1.70
N ILE A 83 -18.07 2.62 -3.03
CA ILE A 83 -18.55 1.36 -3.59
C ILE A 83 -17.50 0.25 -3.39
N VAL A 84 -16.23 0.51 -3.71
CA VAL A 84 -15.15 -0.46 -3.51
C VAL A 84 -15.03 -0.87 -2.04
N ASP A 85 -15.14 0.08 -1.11
CA ASP A 85 -15.11 -0.21 0.33
C ASP A 85 -16.25 -1.14 0.76
N LYS A 86 -17.47 -0.95 0.22
CA LYS A 86 -18.59 -1.87 0.45
C LYS A 86 -18.34 -3.25 -0.17
N MET A 87 -17.72 -3.31 -1.35
CA MET A 87 -17.33 -4.56 -1.98
C MET A 87 -16.29 -5.32 -1.17
N ILE A 88 -15.33 -4.63 -0.54
CA ILE A 88 -14.34 -5.23 0.38
C ILE A 88 -15.03 -5.87 1.59
N LEU A 89 -16.09 -5.26 2.13
CA LEU A 89 -16.82 -5.84 3.25
C LEU A 89 -17.56 -7.14 2.86
N TYR A 90 -17.99 -7.25 1.60
CA TYR A 90 -18.60 -8.46 1.06
C TYR A 90 -17.57 -9.54 0.70
N SER A 91 -16.46 -9.15 0.06
CA SER A 91 -15.38 -10.06 -0.37
C SER A 91 -14.00 -9.51 0.04
N PRO A 92 -13.56 -9.75 1.29
CA PRO A 92 -12.40 -9.07 1.87
C PRO A 92 -11.05 -9.63 1.38
N VAL A 93 -11.04 -10.80 0.75
CA VAL A 93 -9.81 -11.53 0.40
C VAL A 93 -9.28 -11.23 -1.01
N LEU A 94 -9.88 -10.27 -1.72
CA LEU A 94 -9.47 -9.90 -3.08
C LEU A 94 -8.42 -8.79 -3.06
N THR A 95 -7.18 -9.13 -3.42
CA THR A 95 -6.03 -8.22 -3.54
C THR A 95 -6.37 -7.03 -4.44
N GLY A 96 -7.05 -7.28 -5.56
CA GLY A 96 -7.42 -6.25 -6.53
C GLY A 96 -8.33 -5.16 -5.97
N LEU A 97 -9.25 -5.49 -5.06
CA LEU A 97 -10.14 -4.49 -4.45
C LEU A 97 -9.39 -3.57 -3.49
N HIS A 98 -8.51 -4.13 -2.65
CA HIS A 98 -7.67 -3.34 -1.76
C HIS A 98 -6.69 -2.45 -2.52
N PHE A 99 -6.11 -2.95 -3.61
CA PHE A 99 -5.27 -2.16 -4.50
C PHE A 99 -6.04 -0.97 -5.11
N LEU A 100 -7.22 -1.24 -5.66
CA LEU A 100 -8.06 -0.21 -6.28
C LEU A 100 -8.52 0.84 -5.25
N SER A 101 -9.02 0.40 -4.09
CA SER A 101 -9.39 1.30 -2.99
C SER A 101 -8.19 2.16 -2.57
N GLY A 102 -7.01 1.56 -2.36
CA GLY A 102 -5.79 2.27 -2.03
C GLY A 102 -5.44 3.37 -3.04
N LYS A 103 -5.51 3.06 -4.34
CA LYS A 103 -5.26 4.05 -5.39
C LYS A 103 -6.28 5.18 -5.41
N ILE A 104 -7.57 4.85 -5.28
CA ILE A 104 -8.65 5.85 -5.27
C ILE A 104 -8.46 6.82 -4.10
N HIS A 105 -8.28 6.30 -2.88
CA HIS A 105 -8.10 7.12 -1.69
C HIS A 105 -6.81 7.95 -1.75
N HIS A 106 -5.73 7.43 -2.32
CA HIS A 106 -4.50 8.19 -2.52
C HIS A 106 -4.73 9.40 -3.45
N ILE A 107 -5.42 9.20 -4.57
CA ILE A 107 -5.77 10.30 -5.50
C ILE A 107 -6.66 11.35 -4.82
N LEU A 108 -7.54 10.92 -3.90
CA LEU A 108 -8.39 11.81 -3.11
C LEU A 108 -7.66 12.52 -1.96
N GLY A 109 -6.38 12.21 -1.72
CA GLY A 109 -5.57 12.76 -0.62
C GLY A 109 -5.86 12.10 0.75
N GLU A 110 -6.53 10.96 0.76
CA GLU A 110 -6.93 10.22 1.95
C GLU A 110 -5.85 9.18 2.32
N ASP A 111 -4.60 9.63 2.45
CA ASP A 111 -3.39 8.79 2.50
C ASP A 111 -3.36 7.79 3.66
N THR A 112 -4.07 8.06 4.76
CA THR A 112 -4.18 7.10 5.87
C THR A 112 -5.00 5.89 5.44
N ILE A 113 -6.14 6.11 4.78
CA ILE A 113 -6.99 5.03 4.25
C ILE A 113 -6.21 4.29 3.15
N ALA A 114 -5.57 5.03 2.25
CA ALA A 114 -4.77 4.45 1.18
C ALA A 114 -3.67 3.53 1.71
N GLN A 115 -2.91 3.99 2.72
CA GLN A 115 -1.86 3.19 3.35
C GLN A 115 -2.40 1.87 3.92
N ASP A 116 -3.52 1.92 4.63
CA ASP A 116 -4.11 0.73 5.24
C ASP A 116 -4.62 -0.24 4.17
N ARG A 117 -5.22 0.27 3.09
CA ARG A 117 -5.64 -0.55 1.94
C ARG A 117 -4.47 -1.21 1.24
N PHE A 118 -3.36 -0.50 1.00
CA PHE A 118 -2.17 -1.14 0.42
C PHE A 118 -1.55 -2.20 1.34
N LYS A 119 -1.57 -2.01 2.66
CA LYS A 119 -1.18 -3.08 3.60
C LYS A 119 -2.09 -4.29 3.49
N GLN A 120 -3.41 -4.10 3.45
CA GLN A 120 -4.36 -5.20 3.29
C GLN A 120 -4.18 -5.93 1.95
N CYS A 121 -3.92 -5.21 0.86
CA CYS A 121 -3.53 -5.80 -0.43
C CYS A 121 -2.37 -6.81 -0.29
N THR A 122 -1.32 -6.45 0.45
CA THR A 122 -0.20 -7.38 0.70
C THR A 122 -0.60 -8.55 1.59
N LEU A 123 -1.43 -8.32 2.62
CA LEU A 123 -1.80 -9.31 3.63
C LEU A 123 -2.68 -10.44 3.07
N VAL A 124 -3.66 -10.10 2.24
CA VAL A 124 -4.65 -11.08 1.74
C VAL A 124 -4.13 -11.93 0.58
N SER A 125 -3.08 -11.47 -0.10
CA SER A 125 -2.57 -12.08 -1.33
C SER A 125 -2.14 -13.55 -1.16
N ALA A 126 -1.56 -13.93 -0.03
CA ALA A 126 -1.15 -15.32 0.21
C ALA A 126 -2.35 -16.28 0.24
N ASN A 127 -3.45 -15.85 0.84
CA ASN A 127 -4.69 -16.63 0.84
C ASN A 127 -5.31 -16.69 -0.56
N GLU A 128 -5.34 -15.57 -1.28
CA GLU A 128 -5.88 -15.52 -2.66
C GLU A 128 -5.08 -16.41 -3.62
N ILE A 129 -3.75 -16.38 -3.56
CA ILE A 129 -2.88 -17.28 -4.36
C ILE A 129 -3.13 -18.74 -4.02
N THR A 130 -3.41 -19.06 -2.75
CA THR A 130 -3.73 -20.43 -2.34
C THR A 130 -5.05 -20.90 -2.93
N GLN A 131 -6.05 -20.01 -3.03
CA GLN A 131 -7.37 -20.31 -3.61
C GLN A 131 -7.35 -20.30 -5.14
N HIS A 132 -6.52 -19.45 -5.75
CA HIS A 132 -6.44 -19.21 -7.20
C HIS A 132 -4.97 -19.27 -7.69
N PRO A 133 -4.33 -20.44 -7.65
CA PRO A 133 -2.92 -20.59 -8.01
C PRO A 133 -2.62 -20.26 -9.48
N ASP A 134 -3.62 -20.36 -10.35
CA ASP A 134 -3.56 -19.93 -11.75
C ASP A 134 -3.40 -18.41 -11.91
N GLN A 135 -3.83 -17.62 -10.93
CA GLN A 135 -3.73 -16.16 -10.92
C GLN A 135 -2.51 -15.64 -10.14
N LYS A 136 -1.59 -16.54 -9.75
CA LYS A 136 -0.43 -16.19 -8.92
C LYS A 136 0.38 -15.01 -9.47
N ALA A 137 0.76 -15.05 -10.74
CA ALA A 137 1.63 -14.02 -11.32
C ALA A 137 0.97 -12.63 -11.38
N PRO A 138 -0.29 -12.47 -11.85
CA PRO A 138 -1.02 -11.20 -11.73
C PRO A 138 -1.17 -10.69 -10.30
N ILE A 139 -1.42 -11.58 -9.33
CA ILE A 139 -1.51 -11.20 -7.92
C ILE A 139 -0.15 -10.71 -7.41
N GLU A 140 0.94 -11.42 -7.69
CA GLU A 140 2.31 -11.02 -7.32
C GLU A 140 2.69 -9.66 -7.93
N GLN A 141 2.29 -9.40 -9.17
CA GLN A 141 2.46 -8.09 -9.81
C GLN A 141 1.68 -6.99 -9.09
N THR A 142 0.42 -7.26 -8.74
CA THR A 142 -0.43 -6.32 -7.98
C THR A 142 0.17 -6.04 -6.60
N VAL A 143 0.66 -7.06 -5.91
CA VAL A 143 1.32 -6.94 -4.60
C VAL A 143 2.60 -6.11 -4.68
N ALA A 144 3.41 -6.27 -5.72
CA ALA A 144 4.59 -5.44 -5.91
C ALA A 144 4.22 -3.96 -6.12
N GLU A 145 3.18 -3.69 -6.90
CA GLU A 145 2.66 -2.33 -7.08
C GLU A 145 2.10 -1.77 -5.76
N CYS A 146 1.35 -2.56 -4.99
CA CYS A 146 0.90 -2.16 -3.64
C CYS A 146 2.08 -1.79 -2.73
N ASN A 147 3.16 -2.57 -2.74
CA ASN A 147 4.37 -2.28 -1.97
C ASN A 147 5.08 -1.01 -2.46
N TYR A 148 5.12 -0.76 -3.76
CA TYR A 148 5.64 0.49 -4.32
C TYR A 148 4.84 1.69 -3.82
N GLN A 149 3.50 1.68 -3.99
CA GLN A 149 2.63 2.77 -3.52
C GLN A 149 2.71 2.99 -2.01
N LEU A 150 2.77 1.90 -1.24
CA LEU A 150 2.95 1.94 0.21
C LEU A 150 4.27 2.62 0.61
N SER A 151 5.36 2.33 -0.12
CA SER A 151 6.67 2.96 0.15
C SER A 151 6.66 4.46 -0.07
N GLU A 152 6.00 4.94 -1.14
CA GLU A 152 5.89 6.37 -1.43
C GLU A 152 5.10 7.09 -0.32
N ILE A 153 3.96 6.54 0.12
CA ILE A 153 3.17 7.10 1.23
C ILE A 153 3.98 7.10 2.53
N GLN A 154 4.69 6.01 2.83
CA GLN A 154 5.53 5.92 4.04
C GLN A 154 6.67 6.95 4.03
N LEU A 155 7.29 7.23 2.88
CA LEU A 155 8.29 8.30 2.75
C LEU A 155 7.69 9.67 3.06
N LEU A 156 6.51 9.98 2.49
CA LEU A 156 5.80 11.23 2.76
C LEU A 156 5.49 11.39 4.26
N ARG A 157 5.20 10.28 4.95
CA ARG A 157 4.91 10.23 6.40
C ARG A 157 6.15 10.08 7.28
N ARG A 158 7.36 10.15 6.73
CA ARG A 158 8.64 9.97 7.44
C ARG A 158 8.82 8.60 8.13
N GLN A 159 8.10 7.58 7.68
CA GLN A 159 8.22 6.19 8.13
C GLN A 159 9.33 5.50 7.31
N ILE A 160 10.57 5.96 7.47
CA ILE A 160 11.64 5.69 6.51
C ILE A 160 12.06 4.21 6.46
N ASN A 161 12.08 3.51 7.59
CA ASN A 161 12.46 2.10 7.61
C ASN A 161 11.40 1.22 6.95
N GLU A 162 10.12 1.53 7.20
CA GLU A 162 8.99 0.86 6.59
C GLU A 162 8.95 1.14 5.08
N ALA A 163 9.20 2.38 4.68
CA ALA A 163 9.34 2.75 3.28
C ALA A 163 10.42 1.95 2.57
N LEU A 164 11.60 1.81 3.19
CA LEU A 164 12.66 0.98 2.62
C LEU A 164 12.21 -0.48 2.48
N ALA A 165 11.59 -1.05 3.52
CA ALA A 165 11.13 -2.44 3.48
C ALA A 165 10.10 -2.69 2.37
N SER A 166 9.13 -1.79 2.20
CA SER A 166 8.13 -1.87 1.14
C SER A 166 8.75 -1.66 -0.25
N ALA A 167 9.65 -0.70 -0.42
CA ALA A 167 10.34 -0.49 -1.69
C ALA A 167 11.26 -1.67 -2.06
N ASP A 168 11.96 -2.26 -1.08
CA ASP A 168 12.75 -3.47 -1.26
C ASP A 168 11.89 -4.66 -1.70
N ALA A 169 10.70 -4.84 -1.10
CA ALA A 169 9.78 -5.89 -1.49
C ALA A 169 9.33 -5.75 -2.96
N ALA A 170 8.98 -4.54 -3.39
CA ALA A 170 8.61 -4.26 -4.78
C ALA A 170 9.78 -4.52 -5.75
N ALA A 171 10.96 -3.95 -5.45
CA ALA A 171 12.16 -4.10 -6.29
C ALA A 171 12.67 -5.55 -6.34
N LYS A 172 12.55 -6.32 -5.26
CA LYS A 172 12.92 -7.74 -5.26
C LYS A 172 11.98 -8.59 -6.10
N ALA A 173 10.68 -8.30 -6.07
CA ALA A 173 9.70 -9.01 -6.89
C ALA A 173 9.91 -8.71 -8.39
N PHE A 174 10.22 -7.46 -8.74
CA PHE A 174 10.46 -7.03 -10.11
C PHE A 174 11.75 -6.21 -10.21
N PRO A 175 12.93 -6.86 -10.32
CA PRO A 175 14.24 -6.19 -10.27
C PRO A 175 14.55 -5.30 -11.48
N ASN A 176 13.73 -5.38 -12.53
CA ASN A 176 13.88 -4.60 -13.75
C ASN A 176 12.86 -3.45 -13.86
N SER A 177 12.23 -3.04 -12.75
CA SER A 177 11.37 -1.86 -12.70
C SER A 177 12.18 -0.61 -12.33
N SER A 178 12.20 0.38 -13.22
CA SER A 178 12.90 1.64 -12.99
C SER A 178 12.30 2.41 -11.82
N GLU A 179 10.98 2.40 -11.73
CA GLU A 179 10.18 3.05 -10.69
C GLU A 179 10.46 2.44 -9.32
N TYR A 180 10.49 1.11 -9.21
CA TYR A 180 10.71 0.43 -7.92
C TYR A 180 12.13 0.63 -7.40
N LEU A 181 13.13 0.60 -8.30
CA LEU A 181 14.51 0.93 -7.96
C LEU A 181 14.64 2.40 -7.52
N THR A 182 13.91 3.31 -8.17
CA THR A 182 13.90 4.74 -7.80
C THR A 182 13.26 4.96 -6.43
N ALA A 183 12.17 4.25 -6.11
CA ALA A 183 11.51 4.30 -4.82
C ALA A 183 12.46 3.82 -3.70
N ARG A 184 13.12 2.67 -3.93
CA ARG A 184 14.12 2.14 -2.99
C ARG A 184 15.28 3.10 -2.79
N ALA A 185 15.81 3.68 -3.86
CA ALA A 185 16.87 4.67 -3.78
C ALA A 185 16.46 5.90 -2.95
N SER A 186 15.21 6.34 -3.06
CA SER A 186 14.67 7.45 -2.28
C SER A 186 14.68 7.13 -0.79
N ALA A 187 14.24 5.94 -0.40
CA ALA A 187 14.29 5.47 0.99
C ALA A 187 15.73 5.29 1.51
N LEU A 188 16.62 4.70 0.69
CA LEU A 188 18.04 4.54 1.03
C LEU A 188 18.72 5.90 1.27
N ASN A 189 18.41 6.90 0.46
CA ASN A 189 18.94 8.25 0.64
C ASN A 189 18.51 8.88 1.97
N GLU A 190 17.24 8.75 2.36
CA GLU A 190 16.76 9.25 3.65
C GLU A 190 17.49 8.58 4.83
N LEU A 191 17.92 7.31 4.66
CA LEU A 191 18.75 6.57 5.62
C LEU A 191 20.26 6.84 5.49
N ARG A 192 20.68 7.81 4.67
CA ARG A 192 22.10 8.13 4.40
C ARG A 192 22.90 6.99 3.77
N ARG A 193 22.23 5.99 3.19
CA ARG A 193 22.84 4.91 2.42
C ARG A 193 23.05 5.35 0.97
N THR A 194 23.73 6.48 0.80
CA THR A 194 23.82 7.25 -0.46
C THR A 194 24.43 6.44 -1.61
N GLU A 195 25.47 5.65 -1.33
CA GLU A 195 26.14 4.87 -2.38
C GLU A 195 25.28 3.71 -2.91
N GLU A 196 24.43 3.14 -2.06
CA GLU A 196 23.44 2.13 -2.49
C GLU A 196 22.33 2.80 -3.30
N ALA A 197 21.83 3.96 -2.85
CA ALA A 197 20.87 4.75 -3.62
C ALA A 197 21.40 5.12 -5.02
N LYS A 198 22.66 5.55 -5.14
CA LYS A 198 23.28 5.86 -6.45
C LYS A 198 23.35 4.64 -7.36
N LYS A 199 23.66 3.45 -6.83
CA LYS A 199 23.68 2.20 -7.61
C LYS A 199 22.30 1.88 -8.18
N ASP A 200 21.27 1.98 -7.35
CA ASP A 200 19.89 1.77 -7.77
C ASP A 200 19.45 2.77 -8.84
N LEU A 201 19.77 4.05 -8.66
CA LEU A 201 19.44 5.10 -9.63
C LEU A 201 20.17 4.91 -10.95
N ALA A 202 21.43 4.49 -10.92
CA ALA A 202 22.18 4.17 -12.12
C ALA A 202 21.57 2.97 -12.86
N GLN A 203 21.08 1.95 -12.15
CA GLN A 203 20.37 0.83 -12.75
C GLN A 203 19.00 1.26 -13.30
N ALA A 204 18.23 2.04 -12.54
CA ALA A 204 16.94 2.58 -12.97
C ALA A 204 17.05 3.37 -14.29
N LEU A 205 18.11 4.19 -14.43
CA LEU A 205 18.37 4.97 -15.64
C LEU A 205 18.94 4.14 -16.81
N LYS A 206 19.51 2.96 -16.54
CA LYS A 206 19.86 2.00 -17.61
C LYS A 206 18.61 1.32 -18.16
N LEU A 207 17.64 1.01 -17.29
CA LEU A 207 16.37 0.37 -17.65
C LEU A 207 15.44 1.33 -18.36
N ASP A 208 15.26 2.53 -17.79
CA ASP A 208 14.52 3.62 -18.40
C ASP A 208 15.34 4.91 -18.32
N PRO A 209 16.03 5.27 -19.42
CA PRO A 209 16.74 6.53 -19.49
C PRO A 209 15.82 7.75 -19.38
N SER A 210 14.51 7.64 -19.58
CA SER A 210 13.58 8.77 -19.52
C SER A 210 13.15 9.14 -18.09
N ASN A 211 13.26 8.21 -17.13
CA ASN A 211 12.87 8.40 -15.73
C ASN A 211 13.46 9.69 -15.11
N SER A 212 12.62 10.71 -15.05
CA SER A 212 13.01 12.06 -14.61
C SER A 212 13.29 12.10 -13.11
N ARG A 213 12.56 11.32 -12.31
CA ARG A 213 12.74 11.19 -10.86
C ARG A 213 14.10 10.59 -10.54
N ALA A 214 14.46 9.48 -11.19
CA ALA A 214 15.75 8.84 -11.01
C ALA A 214 16.91 9.78 -11.38
N ARG A 215 16.80 10.47 -12.53
CA ARG A 215 17.81 11.43 -12.99
C ARG A 215 17.97 12.61 -12.03
N GLY A 216 16.84 13.15 -11.55
CA GLY A 216 16.82 14.27 -10.62
C GLY A 216 17.48 13.92 -9.29
N LEU A 217 17.12 12.76 -8.73
CA LEU A 217 17.69 12.30 -7.47
C LEU A 217 19.19 11.99 -7.62
N LEU A 218 19.62 11.28 -8.67
CA LEU A 218 21.03 10.97 -8.87
C LEU A 218 21.88 12.23 -8.99
N ARG A 219 21.38 13.25 -9.70
CA ARG A 219 22.03 14.56 -9.81
C ARG A 219 22.17 15.22 -8.44
N LEU A 220 21.16 15.14 -7.59
CA LEU A 220 21.20 15.70 -6.23
C LEU A 220 22.28 15.00 -5.38
N LEU A 221 22.35 13.66 -5.43
CA LEU A 221 23.28 12.86 -4.63
C LEU A 221 24.74 12.91 -5.10
N SER A 222 24.96 13.36 -6.33
CA SER A 222 26.30 13.43 -6.95
C SER A 222 26.90 14.84 -6.87
N ARG A 223 26.24 15.78 -6.20
CA ARG A 223 26.83 17.10 -5.93
C ARG A 223 27.97 16.94 -4.91
N PRO A 224 29.11 17.62 -5.12
CA PRO A 224 30.22 17.62 -4.18
C PRO A 224 29.88 18.32 -2.88
#